data_AF-A0AAV0DRY7-F1
#
_entry.id   AF-A0AAV0DRY7-F1
#
_cell.length_a   1.000
_cell.length_b   1.000
_cell.length_c   1.000
_cell.angle_alpha   90.00
_cell.angle_beta   90.00
_cell.angle_gamma   90.00
#
_symmetry.space_group_name_H-M   'P 1'
#
loop_
_entity.id
_entity.type
_entity.pdbx_description
1 polymer ?
#
loop_
_entity_poly.entity_id
_entity_poly.type
_entity_poly.pdbx_seq_one_letter_code
_entity_poly.pdbx_strand_id
1 'polypeptide(L)'
;MSLYLAKQKKQCIIPFQFSATAVNPFLTLGIRYSNEKMREIIATTIMVHEHPFNIVEDEVWMWDFQFANPEFCKVCRKTARSDCIKIYEAEKKVLKTLLTSLSKISLTTDMWRSTHQVAE
;
A
#
# COMPACT_ATOMS: atom_id res chain seq x y z
N MET A 1 42.52 25.41 13.18
CA MET A 1 41.46 24.41 13.01
C MET A 1 40.25 25.11 12.41
N SER A 2 39.99 24.91 11.12
CA SER A 2 38.79 25.48 10.48
C SER A 2 37.60 24.58 10.77
N LEU A 3 36.61 25.09 11.51
CA LEU A 3 35.33 24.42 11.74
C LEU A 3 34.52 24.46 10.43
N TYR A 4 34.49 23.34 9.71
CA TYR A 4 33.60 23.18 8.58
C TYR A 4 32.15 23.12 9.07
N LEU A 5 31.44 24.25 8.99
CA LEU A 5 29.99 24.30 9.13
C LEU A 5 29.37 23.67 7.87
N ALA A 6 29.01 22.39 7.98
CA ALA A 6 28.25 21.69 6.96
C ALA A 6 26.87 22.35 6.83
N LYS A 7 26.66 23.10 5.74
CA LYS A 7 25.36 23.66 5.35
C LYS A 7 24.39 22.50 5.11
N GLN A 8 23.49 22.23 6.06
CA GLN A 8 22.46 21.20 5.88
C GLN A 8 21.58 21.57 4.69
N LYS A 9 21.73 20.81 3.59
CA LYS A 9 20.81 20.86 2.46
C LYS A 9 19.48 20.26 2.92
N LYS A 10 18.38 20.98 2.71
CA LYS A 10 17.01 20.49 2.95
C LYS A 10 16.86 19.12 2.28
N GLN A 11 16.59 18.10 3.08
CA GLN A 11 16.46 16.73 2.61
C GLN A 11 15.21 16.65 1.73
N CYS A 12 15.34 16.09 0.53
CA CYS A 12 14.19 15.78 -0.29
C CYS A 12 13.44 14.64 0.41
N ILE A 13 12.32 14.98 1.06
CA ILE A 13 11.37 13.97 1.52
C ILE A 13 10.81 13.37 0.24
N ILE A 14 10.94 12.06 0.04
CA ILE A 14 10.15 11.36 -0.98
C ILE A 14 8.72 11.46 -0.47
N PRO A 15 7.87 12.32 -1.04
CA PRO A 15 6.50 12.37 -0.58
C PRO A 15 5.91 11.03 -1.03
N PHE A 16 5.49 10.20 -0.09
CA PHE A 16 4.45 9.24 -0.38
C PHE A 16 3.22 10.10 -0.68
N GLN A 17 3.07 10.50 -1.95
CA GLN A 17 1.90 11.23 -2.41
C GLN A 17 0.76 10.22 -2.45
N PHE A 18 0.20 9.92 -1.28
CA PHE A 18 -1.24 9.69 -1.26
C PHE A 18 -1.81 10.98 -1.80
N SER A 19 -2.30 10.99 -3.05
CA SER A 19 -2.61 12.21 -3.78
C SER A 19 -3.36 13.17 -2.86
N ALA A 20 -2.75 14.30 -2.52
CA ALA A 20 -3.33 15.28 -1.59
C ALA A 20 -4.56 16.01 -2.17
N THR A 21 -5.07 15.57 -3.31
CA THR A 21 -6.42 15.86 -3.75
C THR A 21 -7.37 15.00 -2.92
N ALA A 22 -8.32 15.63 -2.22
CA ALA A 22 -9.42 14.99 -1.49
C ALA A 22 -10.43 14.24 -2.41
N VAL A 23 -9.95 13.76 -3.56
CA VAL A 23 -10.71 13.08 -4.60
C VAL A 23 -10.40 11.61 -4.46
N ASN A 24 -11.43 10.81 -4.19
CA ASN A 24 -11.30 9.36 -4.16
C ASN A 24 -10.82 8.88 -5.55
N PRO A 25 -9.61 8.28 -5.68
CA PRO A 25 -9.04 7.91 -6.97
C PRO A 25 -9.84 6.82 -7.69
N PHE A 26 -10.76 6.16 -6.99
CA PHE A 26 -11.65 5.16 -7.54
C PHE A 26 -13.02 5.72 -7.98
N LEU A 27 -13.34 6.98 -7.65
CA LEU A 27 -14.57 7.63 -8.10
C LEU A 27 -14.34 8.35 -9.43
N THR A 28 -14.71 7.69 -10.52
CA THR A 28 -14.68 8.28 -11.86
C THR A 28 -16.09 8.45 -12.39
N LEU A 29 -16.46 9.67 -12.77
CA LEU A 29 -17.80 9.98 -13.29
C LEU A 29 -18.09 9.18 -14.57
N GLY A 30 -19.24 8.51 -14.62
CA GLY A 30 -19.70 7.77 -15.79
C GLY A 30 -19.09 6.37 -15.98
N ILE A 31 -18.21 5.91 -15.07
CA ILE A 31 -17.70 4.54 -15.09
C ILE A 31 -18.71 3.59 -14.43
N ARG A 32 -19.01 2.47 -15.10
CA ARG A 32 -19.82 1.39 -14.53
C ARG A 32 -19.01 0.58 -13.53
N TYR A 33 -19.71 -0.13 -12.65
CA TYR A 33 -19.07 -1.05 -11.72
C TYR A 33 -18.11 -2.03 -12.42
N SER A 34 -16.99 -2.33 -11.76
CA SER A 34 -16.02 -3.35 -12.16
C SER A 34 -15.50 -4.06 -10.93
N ASN A 35 -15.56 -5.40 -10.93
CA ASN A 35 -15.04 -6.20 -9.83
C ASN A 35 -13.51 -6.06 -9.67
N GLU A 36 -12.79 -5.81 -10.76
CA GLU A 36 -11.35 -5.52 -10.72
C GLU A 36 -11.06 -4.25 -9.93
N LYS A 37 -11.86 -3.18 -10.15
CA LYS A 37 -11.73 -1.93 -9.39
C LYS A 37 -12.10 -2.10 -7.93
N MET A 38 -13.14 -2.88 -7.63
CA MET A 38 -13.47 -3.20 -6.24
C MET A 38 -12.37 -4.00 -5.54
N ARG A 39 -11.71 -4.95 -6.24
CA ARG A 39 -10.54 -5.67 -5.71
C ARG A 39 -9.36 -4.75 -5.44
N GLU A 40 -9.12 -3.77 -6.30
CA GLU A 40 -8.08 -2.75 -6.11
C GLU A 40 -8.35 -1.91 -4.84
N ILE A 41 -9.61 -1.51 -4.61
CA ILE A 41 -10.04 -0.82 -3.38
C ILE A 41 -9.83 -1.69 -2.14
N ILE A 42 -10.26 -2.96 -2.19
CA ILE A 42 -10.11 -3.91 -1.08
C ILE A 42 -8.62 -4.12 -0.74
N ALA A 43 -7.77 -4.35 -1.74
CA ALA A 43 -6.33 -4.52 -1.54
C ALA A 43 -5.69 -3.25 -0.95
N THR A 44 -6.09 -2.07 -1.44
CA THR A 44 -5.64 -0.78 -0.89
C THR A 44 -6.05 -0.64 0.57
N THR A 45 -7.29 -0.98 0.91
CA THR A 45 -7.81 -0.95 2.29
C THR A 45 -7.01 -1.88 3.20
N ILE A 46 -6.71 -3.10 2.74
CA ILE A 46 -5.87 -4.07 3.47
C ILE A 46 -4.49 -3.48 3.80
N MET A 47 -3.83 -2.86 2.81
CA MET A 47 -2.48 -2.31 3.01
C MET A 47 -2.49 -1.05 3.88
N VAL A 48 -3.43 -0.13 3.67
CA VAL A 48 -3.52 1.14 4.42
C VAL A 48 -3.83 0.92 5.89
N HIS A 49 -4.69 -0.07 6.20
CA HIS A 49 -5.09 -0.38 7.57
C HIS A 49 -4.38 -1.60 8.16
N GLU A 50 -3.38 -2.13 7.45
CA GLU A 50 -2.57 -3.29 7.86
C GLU A 50 -3.42 -4.51 8.29
N HIS A 51 -4.55 -4.72 7.62
CA HIS A 51 -5.44 -5.83 7.94
C HIS A 51 -4.83 -7.17 7.51
N PRO A 52 -5.10 -8.26 8.26
CA PRO A 52 -4.76 -9.59 7.80
C PRO A 52 -5.58 -9.95 6.55
N PHE A 53 -5.00 -10.74 5.65
CA PHE A 53 -5.66 -11.09 4.37
C PHE A 53 -6.97 -11.86 4.53
N ASN A 54 -7.23 -12.47 5.69
CA ASN A 54 -8.48 -13.16 5.96
C ASN A 54 -9.67 -12.21 6.22
N ILE A 55 -9.45 -10.89 6.28
CA ILE A 55 -10.56 -9.93 6.43
C ILE A 55 -11.61 -10.07 5.32
N VAL A 56 -11.21 -10.48 4.11
CA VAL A 56 -12.14 -10.73 2.99
C VAL A 56 -13.05 -11.95 3.17
N GLU A 57 -12.80 -12.75 4.21
CA GLU A 57 -13.65 -13.89 4.58
C GLU A 57 -14.70 -13.49 5.64
N ASP A 58 -14.65 -12.25 6.15
CA ASP A 58 -15.73 -11.69 6.95
C ASP A 58 -16.98 -11.56 6.09
N GLU A 59 -18.01 -12.33 6.42
CA GLU A 59 -19.24 -12.37 5.62
C GLU A 59 -20.04 -11.08 5.70
N VAL A 60 -20.06 -10.42 6.87
CA VAL A 60 -20.81 -9.19 7.10
C VAL A 60 -20.23 -8.08 6.24
N TRP A 61 -18.91 -7.95 6.25
CA TRP A 61 -18.22 -6.97 5.41
C TRP A 61 -18.44 -7.24 3.92
N MET A 62 -18.44 -8.52 3.49
CA MET A 62 -18.73 -8.87 2.10
C MET A 62 -20.19 -8.66 1.70
N TRP A 63 -21.14 -8.77 2.63
CA TRP A 63 -22.56 -8.50 2.37
C TRP A 63 -22.81 -7.03 2.05
N ASP A 64 -22.11 -6.09 2.69
CA ASP A 64 -22.24 -4.66 2.41
C ASP A 64 -21.95 -4.37 0.92
N PHE A 65 -20.89 -4.95 0.36
CA PHE A 65 -20.55 -4.79 -1.05
C PHE A 65 -21.55 -5.46 -1.99
N GLN A 66 -22.05 -6.64 -1.63
CA GLN A 66 -23.02 -7.39 -2.42
C GLN A 66 -24.40 -6.69 -2.43
N PHE A 67 -24.79 -6.10 -1.30
CA PHE A 67 -25.99 -5.29 -1.17
C PHE A 67 -25.87 -4.02 -2.02
N ALA A 68 -24.73 -3.35 -1.97
CA ALA A 68 -24.48 -2.14 -2.76
C ALA A 68 -24.44 -2.42 -4.27
N ASN A 69 -23.91 -3.57 -4.70
CA ASN A 69 -23.78 -3.95 -6.11
C ASN A 69 -24.00 -5.46 -6.31
N PRO A 70 -25.10 -5.89 -6.95
CA PRO A 70 -25.38 -7.31 -7.19
C PRO A 70 -24.35 -8.03 -8.07
N GLU A 71 -23.63 -7.29 -8.92
CA GLU A 71 -22.53 -7.81 -9.76
C GLU A 71 -21.23 -8.03 -8.97
N PHE A 72 -21.23 -7.81 -7.66
CA PHE A 72 -20.08 -8.07 -6.81
C PHE A 72 -19.75 -9.55 -6.67
N CYS A 73 -18.53 -9.90 -7.09
CA CYS A 73 -17.92 -11.19 -6.83
C CYS A 73 -17.01 -11.08 -5.60
N LYS A 74 -17.30 -11.89 -4.57
CA LYS A 74 -16.49 -11.95 -3.35
C LYS A 74 -15.03 -12.28 -3.65
N VAL A 75 -14.12 -11.67 -2.90
CA VAL A 75 -12.68 -11.87 -3.02
C VAL A 75 -12.25 -12.95 -2.04
N CYS A 76 -11.49 -13.95 -2.49
CA CYS A 76 -10.90 -14.92 -1.57
C CYS A 76 -9.55 -14.45 -1.04
N ARG A 77 -9.12 -14.99 0.11
CA ARG A 77 -7.83 -14.67 0.75
C ARG A 77 -6.62 -14.76 -0.20
N LYS A 78 -6.59 -15.79 -1.07
CA LYS A 78 -5.50 -15.97 -2.05
C LYS A 78 -5.45 -14.82 -3.06
N THR A 79 -6.62 -14.41 -3.53
CA THR A 79 -6.79 -13.29 -4.46
C THR A 79 -6.39 -11.97 -3.81
N ALA A 80 -6.88 -11.69 -2.59
CA ALA A 80 -6.54 -10.49 -1.84
C ALA A 80 -5.02 -10.35 -1.63
N ARG A 81 -4.36 -11.44 -1.22
CA ARG A 81 -2.89 -11.49 -1.12
C ARG A 81 -2.21 -11.20 -2.46
N SER A 82 -2.67 -11.82 -3.54
CA SER A 82 -2.09 -11.62 -4.88
C SER A 82 -2.22 -10.16 -5.32
N ASP A 83 -3.35 -9.52 -5.07
CA ASP A 83 -3.60 -8.14 -5.46
C ASP A 83 -2.75 -7.16 -4.64
N CYS A 84 -2.60 -7.37 -3.33
CA CYS A 84 -1.68 -6.58 -2.51
C CYS A 84 -0.23 -6.69 -3.01
N ILE A 85 0.22 -7.91 -3.35
CA ILE A 85 1.57 -8.13 -3.90
C ILE A 85 1.76 -7.40 -5.23
N LYS A 86 0.74 -7.39 -6.11
CA LYS A 86 0.82 -6.67 -7.39
C LYS A 86 1.00 -5.17 -7.18
N ILE A 87 0.24 -4.58 -6.27
CA ILE A 87 0.36 -3.15 -5.95
C ILE A 87 1.76 -2.87 -5.36
N TYR A 88 2.21 -3.70 -4.41
CA TYR A 88 3.56 -3.59 -3.86
C TYR A 88 4.66 -3.65 -4.93
N GLU A 89 4.61 -4.61 -5.85
CA GLU A 89 5.64 -4.72 -6.90
C GLU A 89 5.60 -3.53 -7.88
N ALA A 90 4.41 -2.98 -8.16
CA ALA A 90 4.28 -1.77 -8.95
C ALA A 90 4.93 -0.56 -8.25
N GLU A 91 4.58 -0.31 -6.99
CA GLU A 91 5.16 0.77 -6.18
C GLU A 91 6.66 0.62 -6.00
N LYS A 92 7.13 -0.61 -5.73
CA LYS A 92 8.56 -0.94 -5.65
C LYS A 92 9.31 -0.63 -6.95
N LYS A 93 8.71 -0.86 -8.12
CA LYS A 93 9.32 -0.51 -9.41
C LYS A 93 9.44 1.01 -9.58
N VAL A 94 8.40 1.75 -9.19
CA VAL A 94 8.42 3.23 -9.19
C VAL A 94 9.51 3.74 -8.25
N LEU A 95 9.55 3.24 -7.01
CA LEU A 95 10.53 3.64 -6.01
C LEU A 95 11.97 3.29 -6.45
N LYS A 96 12.21 2.10 -7.01
CA LYS A 96 13.53 1.74 -7.57
C LYS A 96 13.98 2.74 -8.65
N THR A 97 13.08 3.08 -9.57
CA THR A 97 13.37 4.06 -10.62
C THR A 97 13.73 5.42 -10.02
N LEU A 98 12.96 5.88 -9.03
CA LEU A 98 13.27 7.13 -8.31
C LEU A 98 14.65 7.07 -7.64
N LEU A 99 14.96 5.99 -6.93
CA LEU A 99 16.23 5.81 -6.22
C LEU A 99 17.44 5.80 -7.17
N THR A 100 17.32 5.29 -8.40
CA THR A 100 18.42 5.33 -9.38
C THR A 100 18.84 6.74 -9.80
N SER A 101 17.95 7.72 -9.66
CA SER A 101 18.24 9.13 -9.99
C SER A 101 18.95 9.89 -8.87
N LEU A 102 19.06 9.32 -7.67
CA LEU A 102 19.61 9.99 -6.50
C LEU A 102 21.13 9.81 -6.41
N SER A 103 21.84 10.89 -6.07
CA SER A 103 23.31 10.88 -5.90
C SER A 103 23.78 10.45 -4.50
N LYS A 104 22.89 10.47 -3.50
CA LYS A 104 23.17 10.12 -2.11
C LYS A 104 21.97 9.41 -1.50
N ILE A 105 22.24 8.33 -0.76
CA ILE A 105 21.24 7.56 -0.03
C ILE A 105 21.78 7.36 1.40
N SER A 106 20.92 7.54 2.40
CA SER A 106 21.22 7.22 3.79
C SER A 106 20.35 6.04 4.20
N LEU A 107 20.97 4.96 4.67
CA LEU A 107 20.27 3.76 5.13
C LEU A 107 20.24 3.78 6.67
N THR A 108 19.04 3.62 7.24
CA THR A 108 18.88 3.37 8.68
C THR A 108 18.43 1.94 8.83
N THR A 109 19.18 1.15 9.58
CA THR A 109 18.83 -0.23 9.88
C THR A 109 18.39 -0.30 11.34
N ASP A 110 17.15 -0.72 11.57
CA ASP A 110 16.66 -1.02 12.91
C ASP A 110 16.85 -2.51 13.20
N MET A 111 17.41 -2.84 14.37
CA MET A 111 17.69 -4.22 14.77
C MET A 111 17.08 -4.48 16.14
N TRP A 112 16.03 -5.29 16.20
CA TRP A 112 15.42 -5.75 17.44
C TRP A 112 15.59 -7.26 17.62
N ARG A 113 15.62 -7.73 18.87
CA ARG A 113 15.56 -9.16 19.20
C ARG A 113 14.11 -9.54 19.48
N SER A 114 13.58 -10.54 18.79
CA SER A 114 12.31 -11.18 19.15
C SER A 114 12.58 -12.33 20.11
N THR A 115 11.80 -12.43 21.19
CA THR A 115 11.84 -13.55 22.13
C THR A 115 10.88 -14.68 21.74
N HIS A 116 10.19 -14.57 20.61
CA HIS A 116 9.31 -15.62 20.09
C HIS A 116 10.13 -16.72 19.42
N GLN A 117 10.69 -17.62 20.23
CA GLN A 117 11.10 -18.94 19.78
C GLN A 117 9.93 -19.89 20.07
N VAL A 118 9.14 -20.22 19.05
CA VAL A 118 8.34 -21.45 19.13
C VAL A 118 9.35 -22.57 18.91
N ALA A 119 9.73 -23.24 20.00
CA ALA A 119 10.42 -24.51 19.92
C ALA A 119 9.44 -25.52 19.30
N GLU A 120 9.72 -25.97 18.08
CA GLU A 120 9.17 -27.22 17.55
C GLU A 120 9.97 -28.42 18.08
#